data_AF-A0A974YV36-F1
#
_entry.id   AF-A0A974YV36-F1
#
_cell.length_a   1.000
_cell.length_b   1.000
_cell.length_c   1.000
_cell.angle_alpha   90.00
_cell.angle_beta   90.00
_cell.angle_gamma   90.00
#
_symmetry.space_group_name_H-M   'P 1'
#
loop_
_entity.id
_entity.type
_entity.pdbx_description
1 polymer ?
#
loop_
_entity_poly.entity_id
_entity_poly.type
_entity_poly.pdbx_seq_one_letter_code
_entity_poly.pdbx_strand_id
1 'polypeptide(L)'
;MPEKRSIKDLIDGLVDKDGLKTEVTVTLTNNTLTKIVLALLASGATIVIVAHITKNLFPNHQLTALQADISAIKSTLKKQLK
;
A
#
# COMPACT_ATOMS: atom_id res chain seq x y z
N MET A 1 -27.82 46.77 36.66
CA MET A 1 -28.51 45.97 35.62
C MET A 1 -27.49 44.95 35.13
N PRO A 2 -27.67 43.64 35.39
CA PRO A 2 -26.70 42.65 34.95
C PRO A 2 -26.88 42.46 33.45
N GLU A 3 -25.88 42.86 32.67
CA GLU A 3 -25.83 42.58 31.24
C GLU A 3 -25.97 41.08 31.03
N LYS A 4 -27.10 40.69 30.44
CA LYS A 4 -27.42 39.31 30.12
C LYS A 4 -26.49 38.93 28.95
N ARG A 5 -25.29 38.41 29.26
CA ARG A 5 -24.32 37.95 28.24
C ARG A 5 -25.06 36.97 27.33
N SER A 6 -25.33 37.42 26.11
CA SER A 6 -26.16 36.70 25.18
C SER A 6 -25.39 35.47 24.73
N ILE A 7 -26.05 34.31 24.68
CA ILE A 7 -25.46 33.07 24.13
C ILE A 7 -24.99 33.31 22.69
N LYS A 8 -25.62 34.28 21.98
CA LYS A 8 -25.13 34.75 20.68
C LYS A 8 -23.72 35.33 20.72
N ASP A 9 -23.36 36.13 21.72
CA ASP A 9 -22.00 36.71 21.80
C ASP A 9 -20.94 35.63 22.06
N LEU A 10 -21.30 34.58 22.81
CA LEU A 10 -20.41 33.44 23.04
C LEU A 10 -20.24 32.57 21.78
N ILE A 11 -21.26 32.48 20.93
CA ILE A 11 -21.23 31.74 19.67
C ILE A 11 -20.55 32.56 18.57
N ASP A 12 -20.83 33.86 18.48
CA ASP A 12 -20.22 34.78 17.51
C ASP A 12 -18.71 34.96 17.77
N GLY A 13 -18.25 34.85 19.03
CA GLY A 13 -16.81 34.78 19.34
C GLY A 13 -16.13 33.46 18.95
N LEU A 14 -16.90 32.39 18.74
CA LEU A 14 -16.40 31.06 18.35
C LEU A 14 -16.55 30.81 16.85
N VAL A 15 -17.48 31.50 16.20
CA VAL A 15 -17.83 31.37 14.78
C VAL A 15 -17.58 32.71 14.11
N ASP A 16 -16.32 32.93 13.73
CA ASP A 16 -16.00 34.08 12.88
C ASP A 16 -16.52 33.85 11.45
N LYS A 17 -16.71 34.94 10.69
CA LYS A 17 -17.45 34.98 9.41
C LYS A 17 -16.95 34.07 8.28
N ASP A 18 -15.80 33.40 8.46
CA ASP A 18 -15.20 32.46 7.50
C ASP A 18 -15.32 30.98 7.92
N GLY A 19 -16.13 30.68 8.96
CA GLY A 19 -16.32 29.34 9.49
C GLY A 19 -15.36 29.02 10.64
N LEU A 20 -15.64 27.93 11.36
CA LEU A 20 -14.84 27.46 12.51
C LEU A 20 -13.38 27.32 12.06
N LYS A 21 -12.49 28.24 12.45
CA LYS A 21 -11.04 28.13 12.20
C LYS A 21 -10.47 26.99 13.02
N THR A 22 -10.75 25.75 12.62
CA THR A 22 -9.99 24.58 13.01
C THR A 22 -8.91 24.38 11.96
N GLU A 23 -7.87 25.23 12.01
CA GLU A 23 -6.64 24.96 11.29
C GLU A 23 -6.02 23.70 11.92
N VAL A 24 -6.25 22.55 11.29
CA VAL A 24 -5.70 21.28 11.75
C VAL A 24 -4.20 21.27 11.42
N THR A 25 -3.41 21.79 12.35
CA THR A 25 -1.95 21.71 12.27
C THR A 25 -1.50 20.32 12.70
N VAL A 26 -1.12 19.47 11.74
CA VAL A 26 -0.56 18.15 12.04
C VAL A 26 0.92 18.32 12.40
N THR A 27 1.24 18.34 13.69
CA THR A 27 2.63 18.37 14.15
C THR A 27 3.25 16.98 14.03
N LEU A 28 4.01 16.74 12.97
CA LEU A 28 4.86 15.55 12.87
C LEU A 28 6.11 15.73 13.73
N THR A 29 6.18 14.99 14.83
CA THR A 29 7.42 14.86 15.60
C THR A 29 8.44 14.01 14.82
N ASN A 30 9.73 14.16 15.12
CA ASN A 30 10.78 13.31 14.55
C ASN A 30 10.46 11.81 14.72
N ASN A 31 9.88 11.42 15.85
CA ASN A 31 9.45 10.05 16.10
C ASN A 31 8.33 9.60 15.13
N THR A 32 7.34 10.44 14.87
CA THR A 32 6.27 10.17 13.89
C THR A 32 6.85 10.02 12.48
N LEU A 33 7.76 10.91 12.10
CA LEU A 33 8.42 10.87 10.79
C LEU A 33 9.25 9.59 10.63
N THR A 34 10.04 9.23 11.64
CA THR A 34 10.84 7.99 11.63
C THR A 34 9.95 6.76 11.51
N LYS A 35 8.81 6.70 12.21
CA LYS A 35 7.86 5.58 12.08
C LYS A 35 7.30 5.46 10.67
N ILE A 36 6.97 6.58 10.02
CA ILE A 36 6.47 6.59 8.63
C ILE A 36 7.56 6.09 7.68
N VAL A 37 8.79 6.57 7.83
CA VAL A 37 9.92 6.14 7.00
C VAL A 37 10.19 4.63 7.18
N LEU A 38 10.21 4.14 8.42
CA LEU A 38 10.41 2.71 8.70
C LEU A 38 9.27 1.86 8.12
N ALA A 39 8.02 2.32 8.21
CA ALA A 39 6.88 1.62 7.62
C ALA A 39 6.97 1.55 6.09
N LEU A 40 7.41 2.63 5.44
CA LEU A 40 7.65 2.67 3.99
C LEU A 40 8.80 1.76 3.55
N LEU A 41 9.89 1.72 4.31
CA LEU A 41 11.01 0.82 4.03
C LEU A 41 10.59 -0.65 4.19
N ALA A 42 9.88 -0.96 5.27
CA ALA A 42 9.39 -2.31 5.54
C ALA A 42 8.40 -2.79 4.45
N SER A 43 7.49 -1.92 4.01
CA SER A 43 6.54 -2.27 2.93
C SER A 43 7.26 -2.51 1.61
N GLY A 44 8.22 -1.65 1.24
CA GLY A 44 9.05 -1.82 0.06
C GLY A 44 9.85 -3.13 0.07
N ALA A 45 10.50 -3.43 1.20
CA ALA A 45 11.25 -4.69 1.37
C ALA A 45 10.33 -5.92 1.22
N THR A 46 9.14 -5.87 1.82
CA THR A 46 8.17 -6.98 1.77
C THR A 46 7.75 -7.28 0.32
N ILE A 47 7.47 -6.25 -0.48
CA ILE A 47 7.07 -6.43 -1.89
C ILE A 47 8.19 -7.10 -2.69
N VAL A 48 9.44 -6.69 -2.51
CA VAL A 48 10.60 -7.28 -3.19
C VAL A 48 10.76 -8.75 -2.82
N ILE A 49 10.64 -9.08 -1.52
CA ILE A 49 10.75 -10.45 -1.03
C ILE A 49 9.64 -11.32 -1.63
N VAL A 50 8.39 -10.87 -1.57
CA VAL A 50 7.24 -11.61 -2.11
C VAL A 50 7.42 -11.83 -3.62
N ALA A 51 7.86 -10.82 -4.37
CA ALA A 51 8.10 -10.95 -5.81
C ALA A 51 9.21 -11.97 -6.12
N HIS A 52 10.29 -11.97 -5.33
CA HIS A 52 11.40 -12.91 -5.51
C HIS A 52 10.96 -14.35 -5.19
N ILE A 53 10.26 -14.56 -4.07
CA ILE A 53 9.70 -15.85 -3.69
C ILE A 53 8.72 -16.34 -4.75
N THR A 54 7.82 -15.46 -5.22
CA THR A 54 6.82 -15.83 -6.22
C THR A 54 7.46 -16.29 -7.52
N LYS A 55 8.48 -15.58 -8.01
CA LYS A 55 9.20 -15.96 -9.23
C LYS A 55 9.97 -17.28 -9.09
N ASN A 56 10.41 -17.63 -7.89
CA ASN A 56 11.23 -18.82 -7.66
C ASN A 56 10.40 -20.07 -7.29
N LEU A 57 9.29 -19.89 -6.55
CA LEU A 57 8.43 -21.00 -6.10
C LEU A 57 7.31 -21.32 -7.09
N PHE A 58 6.81 -20.34 -7.83
CA PHE A 58 5.86 -20.61 -8.90
C PHE A 58 6.65 -20.80 -10.20
N PRO A 59 6.77 -22.05 -10.70
CA PRO A 59 7.46 -22.30 -11.95
C PRO A 59 6.78 -21.46 -13.03
N ASN A 60 7.60 -20.80 -13.85
CA ASN A 60 7.08 -19.99 -14.95
C ASN A 60 6.22 -20.90 -15.83
N HIS A 61 4.91 -20.68 -15.82
CA HIS A 61 3.92 -21.54 -16.51
C HIS A 61 4.29 -21.78 -17.98
N GLN A 62 4.92 -20.78 -18.62
CA GLN A 62 5.39 -20.90 -19.99
C GLN A 62 6.52 -21.93 -20.14
N LEU A 63 7.48 -21.94 -19.21
CA LEU A 63 8.57 -22.92 -19.17
C LEU A 63 8.04 -24.33 -18.91
N THR A 64 7.07 -24.48 -18.01
CA THR A 64 6.43 -25.78 -17.74
C THR A 64 5.68 -26.29 -18.97
N ALA A 65 4.94 -25.42 -19.68
CA ALA A 65 4.26 -25.78 -20.92
C ALA A 65 5.27 -26.21 -22.00
N LEU A 66 6.36 -25.44 -22.17
CA LEU A 66 7.42 -25.77 -23.13
C LEU A 66 8.06 -27.14 -22.83
N GLN A 67 8.27 -27.46 -21.56
CA GLN A 67 8.84 -28.74 -21.15
C GLN A 67 7.89 -29.93 -21.40
N ALA A 68 6.58 -29.70 -21.29
CA ALA A 68 5.57 -30.68 -21.66
C ALA A 68 5.58 -30.94 -23.18
N ASP A 69 5.63 -29.88 -23.99
CA ASP A 69 5.68 -29.98 -25.46
C ASP A 69 6.94 -30.71 -25.93
N ILE A 70 8.11 -30.36 -25.38
CA ILE A 70 9.38 -31.04 -25.67
C ILE A 70 9.31 -32.53 -25.31
N SER A 71 8.70 -32.86 -24.18
CA SER A 71 8.53 -34.26 -23.75
C SER A 71 7.60 -35.04 -24.68
N ALA A 72 6.53 -34.41 -25.16
CA ALA A 72 5.61 -35.00 -26.14
C ALA A 72 6.31 -35.25 -27.48
N ILE A 73 7.05 -34.26 -28.00
CA ILE A 73 7.82 -34.39 -29.25
C ILE A 73 8.84 -35.53 -29.14
N LYS A 74 9.58 -35.61 -28.02
CA LYS A 74 10.57 -36.67 -27.78
C LYS A 74 9.92 -38.06 -27.77
N SER A 75 8.75 -38.19 -27.16
CA SER A 75 7.97 -39.44 -27.14
C SER A 75 7.53 -39.87 -28.55
N THR A 76 7.04 -38.91 -29.34
CA THR A 76 6.62 -39.16 -30.73
C THR A 76 7.79 -39.58 -31.60
N LEU A 77 8.91 -38.88 -31.54
CA LEU A 77 10.13 -39.24 -32.29
C LEU A 77 10.64 -40.64 -31.92
N LYS A 78 10.63 -41.00 -30.63
CA LYS A 78 11.04 -42.33 -30.18
C LYS A 78 10.13 -43.44 -30.70
N LYS A 79 8.83 -43.17 -30.88
CA LYS A 79 7.89 -44.12 -31.48
C LYS A 79 8.08 -44.27 -32.98
N GLN A 80 8.48 -43.22 -33.69
CA GLN A 80 8.68 -43.25 -35.14
C GLN A 80 10.06 -43.77 -35.58
N LEU A 81 11.04 -43.76 -34.68
CA LEU A 81 12.38 -44.34 -34.90
C LEU A 81 12.47 -45.83 -34.50
N LYS A 82 11.33 -46.48 -34.23
CA LYS A 82 11.21 -47.90 -33.91
C LYS A 82 10.52 -48.63 -35.06
#